data_AF-A0A917YQY5-F1
#
_entry.id   AF-A0A917YQY5-F1
#
_cell.length_a   1.000
_cell.length_b   1.000
_cell.length_c   1.000
_cell.angle_alpha   90.00
_cell.angle_beta   90.00
_cell.angle_gamma   90.00
#
_symmetry.space_group_name_H-M   'P 1'
#
loop_
_entity.id
_entity.type
_entity.pdbx_description
1 polymer ?
#
loop_
_entity_poly.entity_id
_entity_poly.type
_entity_poly.pdbx_seq_one_letter_code
_entity_poly.pdbx_strand_id
1 'polypeptide(L)'
;MARDAILGFVERVTDPNSADFIAPEQRIATFDNDGTLWLEKPNITELVFLKDLMRFDEPRAAPQEAGLRQRIKHWLHRIHDELVEDTSLLIQEFRDGISTDEYRQWVSSWLEKALHPRFKRPYTELTYQPMREVLDLFQQTGFKNYLVSGGSCYFIRPWSQKAYGIPPEQVIGSRLVTRLVEKPEGLAVEMAPVPWFFDNGPGKVLAIESQIAKRPVAAFGNSSGDIQMLRWAGTSPVSLCVLIEHTDSIREYRYSAGPDTLSAARTHGWTRVCMQRDWRQIFS
;
A
#
# COMPACT_ATOMS: atom_id res chain seq x y z
N MET A 1 -5.84 3.39 -25.48
CA MET A 1 -4.68 3.02 -24.62
C MET A 1 -5.04 3.29 -23.16
N ALA A 2 -4.24 2.88 -22.17
CA ALA A 2 -4.61 3.03 -20.74
C ALA A 2 -4.93 4.48 -20.36
N ARG A 3 -4.15 5.43 -20.86
CA ARG A 3 -4.40 6.87 -20.71
C ARG A 3 -5.80 7.27 -21.18
N ASP A 4 -6.21 6.84 -22.37
CA ASP A 4 -7.51 7.24 -22.95
C ASP A 4 -8.68 6.62 -22.17
N ALA A 5 -8.50 5.40 -21.64
CA ALA A 5 -9.49 4.76 -20.79
C ALA A 5 -9.68 5.54 -19.47
N ILE A 6 -8.59 5.98 -18.85
CA ILE A 6 -8.62 6.79 -17.62
C ILE A 6 -9.28 8.15 -17.89
N LEU A 7 -8.81 8.89 -18.90
CA LEU A 7 -9.35 10.21 -19.23
C LEU A 7 -10.82 10.14 -19.63
N GLY A 8 -11.18 9.19 -20.51
CA GLY A 8 -12.55 9.01 -20.96
C GLY A 8 -13.49 8.57 -19.82
N PHE A 9 -13.02 7.77 -18.86
CA PHE A 9 -13.81 7.46 -17.66
C PHE A 9 -14.07 8.73 -16.84
N VAL A 10 -13.03 9.50 -16.52
CA VAL A 10 -13.14 10.74 -15.72
C VAL A 10 -14.09 11.73 -16.40
N GLU A 11 -13.95 11.94 -17.71
CA GLU A 11 -14.85 12.82 -18.48
C GLU A 11 -16.31 12.40 -18.36
N ARG A 12 -16.62 11.12 -18.60
CA ARG A 12 -18.01 10.61 -18.56
C ARG A 12 -18.65 10.67 -17.18
N VAL A 13 -17.90 10.39 -16.11
CA VAL A 13 -18.48 10.33 -14.75
C VAL A 13 -18.55 11.70 -14.08
N THR A 14 -17.93 12.73 -14.66
CA THR A 14 -17.89 14.08 -14.10
C THR A 14 -18.75 15.09 -14.84
N ASP A 15 -19.14 14.82 -16.09
CA ASP A 15 -20.11 15.62 -16.86
C ASP A 15 -21.54 15.43 -16.33
N PRO A 16 -22.22 16.48 -15.79
CA PRO A 16 -23.59 16.40 -15.29
C PRO A 16 -24.64 15.98 -16.32
N ASN A 17 -24.34 16.08 -17.62
CA ASN A 17 -25.25 15.68 -18.70
C ASN A 17 -25.05 14.23 -19.16
N SER A 18 -24.01 13.57 -18.67
CA SER A 18 -23.70 12.19 -18.99
C SER A 18 -24.64 11.23 -18.25
N ALA A 19 -25.09 10.17 -18.93
CA ALA A 19 -25.83 9.09 -18.29
C ALA A 19 -24.97 8.34 -17.24
N ASP A 20 -23.65 8.45 -17.34
CA ASP A 20 -22.66 7.85 -16.45
C ASP A 20 -22.29 8.79 -15.28
N PHE A 21 -22.92 9.97 -15.14
CA PHE A 21 -22.57 10.95 -14.12
C PHE A 21 -22.62 10.36 -12.71
N ILE A 22 -21.57 10.62 -11.93
CA ILE A 22 -21.45 10.22 -10.53
C ILE A 22 -21.38 11.49 -9.69
N ALA A 23 -22.24 11.63 -8.69
CA ALA A 23 -22.19 12.76 -7.76
C ALA A 23 -20.83 12.79 -7.01
N PRO A 24 -20.23 13.97 -6.75
CA PRO A 24 -18.91 14.07 -6.12
C PRO A 24 -18.73 13.24 -4.84
N GLU A 25 -19.77 13.09 -4.03
CA GLU A 25 -19.75 12.36 -2.77
C GLU A 25 -19.61 10.85 -2.97
N GLN A 26 -19.89 10.34 -4.17
CA GLN A 26 -19.80 8.94 -4.57
C GLN A 26 -18.55 8.63 -5.40
N ARG A 27 -17.74 9.64 -5.74
CA ARG A 27 -16.50 9.50 -6.53
C ARG A 27 -15.35 9.00 -5.65
N ILE A 28 -15.40 7.72 -5.27
CA ILE A 28 -14.35 7.08 -4.47
C ILE A 28 -13.41 6.31 -5.40
N ALA A 29 -12.11 6.58 -5.31
CA ALA A 29 -11.05 5.85 -6.00
C ALA A 29 -10.07 5.22 -5.01
N THR A 30 -9.72 3.96 -5.20
CA THR A 30 -8.81 3.20 -4.32
C THR A 30 -7.55 2.77 -5.05
N PHE A 31 -6.40 2.94 -4.40
CA PHE A 31 -5.09 2.65 -4.97
C PHE A 31 -4.31 1.75 -4.00
N ASP A 32 -3.75 0.64 -4.49
CA ASP A 32 -2.68 -0.02 -3.76
C ASP A 32 -1.42 0.87 -3.72
N ASN A 33 -0.49 0.60 -2.81
CA ASN A 33 0.76 1.35 -2.68
C ASN A 33 1.94 0.64 -3.36
N ASP A 34 2.39 -0.48 -2.80
CA ASP A 34 3.53 -1.25 -3.28
C ASP A 34 3.29 -1.76 -4.70
N GLY A 35 4.18 -1.43 -5.63
CA GLY A 35 4.04 -1.81 -7.04
C GLY A 35 2.94 -1.06 -7.81
N THR A 36 2.12 -0.23 -7.16
CA THR A 36 1.04 0.54 -7.81
C THR A 36 1.30 2.04 -7.79
N LEU A 37 1.70 2.63 -6.66
CA LEU A 37 2.08 4.05 -6.56
C LEU A 37 3.59 4.24 -6.42
N TRP A 38 4.34 3.22 -5.98
CA TRP A 38 5.79 3.27 -5.90
C TRP A 38 6.45 1.90 -6.12
N LEU A 39 7.78 1.91 -6.19
CA LEU A 39 8.62 0.73 -6.33
C LEU A 39 8.50 -0.26 -5.16
N GLU A 40 8.33 -1.55 -5.46
CA GLU A 40 8.34 -2.65 -4.46
C GLU A 40 9.48 -3.67 -4.65
N LYS A 41 10.34 -3.47 -5.66
CA LYS A 41 11.46 -4.36 -5.96
C LYS A 41 12.79 -3.72 -5.58
N PRO A 42 13.78 -4.48 -5.09
CA PRO A 42 13.78 -5.95 -5.00
C PRO A 42 13.01 -6.50 -3.79
N ASN A 43 12.73 -5.68 -2.79
CA ASN A 43 11.96 -6.04 -1.60
C ASN A 43 10.96 -4.93 -1.29
N ILE A 44 9.81 -5.30 -0.73
CA ILE A 44 8.83 -4.35 -0.20
C ILE A 44 9.52 -3.41 0.80
N THR A 45 9.32 -2.11 0.65
CA THR A 45 10.07 -1.09 1.40
C THR A 45 9.87 -1.21 2.91
N GLU A 46 8.64 -1.50 3.36
CA GLU A 46 8.36 -1.70 4.79
C GLU A 46 9.14 -2.89 5.38
N LEU A 47 9.34 -3.96 4.63
CA LEU A 47 10.16 -5.10 5.07
C LEU A 47 11.64 -4.69 5.20
N VAL A 48 12.14 -3.81 4.33
CA VAL A 48 13.49 -3.25 4.45
C VAL A 48 13.60 -2.38 5.71
N PHE A 49 12.61 -1.51 5.96
CA PHE A 49 12.53 -0.70 7.16
C PHE A 49 12.59 -1.56 8.43
N LEU A 50 11.74 -2.59 8.53
CA LEU A 50 11.71 -3.48 9.68
C LEU A 50 13.05 -4.21 9.87
N LYS A 51 13.65 -4.68 8.77
CA LYS A 51 14.97 -5.32 8.81
C LYS A 51 16.07 -4.39 9.32
N ASP A 52 16.06 -3.14 8.88
CA ASP A 52 17.03 -2.15 9.35
C ASP A 52 16.77 -1.77 10.80
N LEU A 53 15.52 -1.57 11.20
CA LEU A 53 15.14 -1.32 12.59
C LEU A 53 15.65 -2.42 13.53
N MET A 54 15.52 -3.70 13.13
CA MET A 54 16.04 -4.85 13.87
C MET A 54 17.58 -4.94 13.89
N ARG A 55 18.28 -4.34 12.92
CA ARG A 55 19.75 -4.29 12.89
C ARG A 55 20.31 -3.20 13.80
N PHE A 56 19.54 -2.13 14.03
CA PHE A 56 19.91 -1.05 14.95
C PHE A 56 19.60 -1.39 16.42
N ASP A 57 18.76 -2.38 16.68
CA ASP A 57 18.60 -2.96 18.01
C ASP A 57 19.79 -3.91 18.27
N GLU A 58 20.83 -3.40 18.94
CA GLU A 58 21.71 -4.26 19.75
C GLU A 58 20.83 -5.23 20.58
N PRO A 59 21.28 -6.47 20.87
CA PRO A 59 20.43 -7.52 21.42
C PRO A 59 19.67 -7.07 22.68
N ARG A 60 18.44 -6.57 22.52
CA ARG A 60 17.51 -6.37 23.63
C ARG A 60 17.13 -7.74 24.12
N ALA A 61 17.63 -8.07 25.32
CA ALA A 61 17.45 -9.34 26.00
C ALA A 61 16.04 -9.92 25.81
N ALA A 62 15.98 -11.23 25.54
CA ALA A 62 14.72 -11.97 25.50
C ALA A 62 14.07 -11.95 26.89
N PRO A 63 12.72 -11.96 27.00
CA PRO A 63 12.09 -12.19 28.28
C PRO A 63 12.64 -13.49 28.88
N GLN A 64 13.10 -13.36 30.13
CA GLN A 64 13.59 -14.43 31.01
C GLN A 64 12.49 -15.50 31.04
N GLU A 65 12.51 -16.49 30.15
CA GLU A 65 12.80 -17.89 30.52
C GLU A 65 13.02 -18.78 29.28
N ALA A 66 13.39 -18.18 28.14
CA ALA A 66 14.04 -18.90 27.03
C ALA A 66 15.21 -18.07 26.50
N GLY A 67 16.43 -18.63 26.55
CA GLY A 67 17.65 -17.91 26.22
C GLY A 67 17.62 -17.29 24.82
N LEU A 68 17.93 -15.99 24.75
CA LEU A 68 17.89 -15.13 23.55
C LEU A 68 18.48 -15.78 22.28
N ARG A 69 19.58 -16.52 22.42
CA ARG A 69 20.25 -17.21 21.29
C ARG A 69 19.41 -18.33 20.67
N GLN A 70 18.61 -19.03 21.46
CA GLN A 70 17.78 -20.15 21.02
C GLN A 70 16.55 -19.66 20.23
N ARG A 71 16.03 -18.48 20.60
CA ARG A 71 14.92 -17.80 19.90
C ARG A 71 15.36 -17.18 18.58
N ILE A 72 16.53 -16.52 18.57
CA ILE A 72 17.14 -15.96 17.34
C ILE A 72 17.48 -17.07 16.34
N LYS A 73 17.99 -18.22 16.79
CA LYS A 73 18.33 -19.34 15.89
C LYS A 73 17.10 -20.03 15.29
N HIS A 74 15.99 -20.10 16.04
CA HIS A 74 14.72 -20.64 15.54
C HIS A 74 14.03 -19.68 14.54
N TRP A 75 14.16 -18.37 14.75
CA TRP A 75 13.67 -17.30 13.86
C TRP A 75 14.46 -17.21 12.54
N LEU A 76 15.80 -17.25 12.60
CA LEU A 76 16.67 -17.22 11.42
C LEU A 76 16.47 -18.43 10.48
N HIS A 77 16.10 -19.59 11.02
CA HIS A 77 15.83 -20.80 10.22
C HIS A 77 14.47 -20.80 9.52
N ARG A 78 13.44 -20.10 10.05
CA ARG A 78 12.10 -20.02 9.42
C ARG A 78 11.98 -18.92 8.37
N ILE A 79 12.65 -17.78 8.57
CA ILE A 79 12.57 -16.62 7.66
C ILE A 79 13.29 -16.87 6.34
N HIS A 80 14.30 -17.74 6.32
CA HIS A 80 15.02 -18.07 5.10
C HIS A 80 14.17 -18.86 4.09
N ASP A 81 13.17 -19.61 4.57
CA ASP A 81 12.43 -20.58 3.74
C ASP A 81 11.01 -20.12 3.33
N GLU A 82 10.38 -19.11 3.98
CA GLU A 82 8.93 -18.85 3.77
C GLU A 82 8.49 -17.39 3.55
N LEU A 83 9.37 -16.36 3.54
CA LEU A 83 8.91 -14.97 3.40
C LEU A 83 8.74 -14.53 1.93
N VAL A 84 7.64 -14.96 1.29
CA VAL A 84 7.14 -14.29 0.07
C VAL A 84 5.63 -13.99 0.12
N GLU A 85 4.82 -14.64 0.97
CA GLU A 85 3.35 -14.49 0.85
C GLU A 85 2.61 -13.91 2.05
N ASP A 86 3.22 -13.81 3.24
CA ASP A 86 2.47 -13.36 4.43
C ASP A 86 3.22 -12.33 5.29
N THR A 87 2.82 -11.06 5.17
CA THR A 87 3.27 -9.95 6.00
C THR A 87 2.70 -9.98 7.42
N SER A 88 1.76 -10.89 7.74
CA SER A 88 1.19 -11.04 9.08
C SER A 88 2.23 -11.43 10.14
N LEU A 89 3.33 -12.07 9.74
CA LEU A 89 4.43 -12.45 10.62
C LEU A 89 5.29 -11.25 11.05
N LEU A 90 5.34 -10.18 10.26
CA LEU A 90 6.09 -8.96 10.59
C LEU A 90 5.46 -8.19 11.77
N ILE A 91 4.16 -8.42 11.98
CA ILE A 91 3.34 -7.75 12.98
C ILE A 91 3.56 -8.35 14.39
N GLN A 92 4.13 -9.56 14.51
CA GLN A 92 4.43 -10.19 15.80
C GLN A 92 5.71 -9.67 16.47
N GLU A 93 6.56 -8.93 15.75
CA GLU A 93 7.78 -8.32 16.29
C GLU A 93 7.53 -6.97 17.01
N PHE A 94 6.29 -6.45 16.95
CA PHE A 94 5.92 -5.25 17.69
C PHE A 94 5.86 -5.58 19.18
N ARG A 95 6.81 -5.01 19.93
CA ARG A 95 6.90 -5.16 21.38
C ARG A 95 5.82 -4.32 22.06
N ASP A 96 5.27 -4.84 23.16
CA ASP A 96 4.47 -4.04 24.09
C ASP A 96 5.20 -2.73 24.45
N GLY A 97 4.45 -1.63 24.51
CA GLY A 97 4.96 -0.32 24.96
C GLY A 97 5.28 0.69 23.84
N ILE A 98 5.23 0.28 22.57
CA ILE A 98 5.49 1.21 21.44
C ILE A 98 4.20 1.96 21.10
N SER A 99 4.24 3.28 21.22
CA SER A 99 3.15 4.15 20.79
C SER A 99 3.11 4.31 19.26
N THR A 100 1.92 4.62 18.74
CA THR A 100 1.78 4.91 17.30
C THR A 100 2.61 6.13 16.88
N ASP A 101 2.83 7.11 17.77
CA ASP A 101 3.63 8.30 17.48
C ASP A 101 5.14 7.99 17.41
N GLU A 102 5.64 7.18 18.34
CA GLU A 102 7.04 6.69 18.29
C GLU A 102 7.33 5.95 16.99
N TYR A 103 6.41 5.07 16.56
CA TYR A 103 6.57 4.34 15.31
C TYR A 103 6.58 5.26 14.10
N ARG A 104 5.65 6.23 14.02
CA ARG A 104 5.62 7.22 12.93
C ARG A 104 6.92 8.03 12.86
N GLN A 105 7.50 8.38 14.01
CA GLN A 105 8.77 9.08 14.08
C GLN A 105 9.92 8.22 13.57
N TRP A 106 9.96 6.93 13.92
CA TRP A 106 10.98 6.00 13.42
C TRP A 106 10.91 5.84 11.91
N VAL A 107 9.70 5.67 11.37
CA VAL A 107 9.47 5.58 9.92
C VAL A 107 9.97 6.84 9.21
N SER A 108 9.57 8.01 9.70
CA SER A 108 9.99 9.30 9.12
C SER A 108 11.52 9.44 9.13
N SER A 109 12.15 9.12 10.27
CA SER A 109 13.60 9.21 10.45
C SER A 109 14.37 8.22 9.58
N TRP A 110 13.80 7.04 9.30
CA TRP A 110 14.39 6.05 8.41
C TRP A 110 14.26 6.48 6.95
N LEU A 111 13.09 6.97 6.53
CA LEU A 111 12.84 7.41 5.15
C LEU A 111 13.73 8.60 4.73
N GLU A 112 14.17 9.43 5.66
CA GLU A 112 15.13 10.52 5.41
C GLU A 112 16.52 10.02 4.98
N LYS A 113 16.89 8.80 5.36
CA LYS A 113 18.26 8.26 5.22
C LYS A 113 18.33 7.07 4.28
N ALA A 114 17.25 6.29 4.19
CA ALA A 114 17.22 5.04 3.47
C ALA A 114 17.26 5.25 1.96
N LEU A 115 18.22 4.58 1.30
CA LEU A 115 18.40 4.62 -0.14
C LEU A 115 18.09 3.27 -0.75
N HIS A 116 17.39 3.29 -1.88
CA HIS A 116 17.12 2.09 -2.65
C HIS A 116 18.41 1.46 -3.20
N PRO A 117 18.63 0.14 -3.07
CA PRO A 117 19.91 -0.47 -3.40
C PRO A 117 20.32 -0.35 -4.87
N ARG A 118 19.37 -0.39 -5.81
CA ARG A 118 19.64 -0.25 -7.25
C ARG A 118 19.74 1.21 -7.69
N PHE A 119 18.79 2.03 -7.25
CA PHE A 119 18.61 3.39 -7.77
C PHE A 119 19.44 4.42 -7.01
N LYS A 120 19.92 4.09 -5.80
CA LYS A 120 20.70 4.96 -4.92
C LYS A 120 20.01 6.30 -4.63
N ARG A 121 18.68 6.28 -4.61
CA ARG A 121 17.79 7.41 -4.32
C ARG A 121 16.95 7.12 -3.08
N PRO A 122 16.49 8.15 -2.34
CA PRO A 122 15.50 7.97 -1.29
C PRO A 122 14.28 7.19 -1.79
N TYR A 123 13.75 6.30 -0.96
CA TYR A 123 12.56 5.51 -1.34
C TYR A 123 11.36 6.39 -1.71
N THR A 124 11.21 7.55 -1.04
CA THR A 124 10.15 8.53 -1.30
C THR A 124 10.27 9.24 -2.65
N GLU A 125 11.42 9.14 -3.33
CA GLU A 125 11.59 9.62 -4.71
C GLU A 125 11.25 8.57 -5.77
N LEU A 126 11.04 7.31 -5.35
CA LEU A 126 10.73 6.20 -6.25
C LEU A 126 9.23 5.95 -6.37
N THR A 127 8.44 7.02 -6.21
CA THR A 127 7.03 7.07 -6.56
C THR A 127 6.84 7.18 -8.07
N TYR A 128 5.80 6.56 -8.62
CA TYR A 128 5.55 6.59 -10.05
C TYR A 128 4.93 7.92 -10.48
N GLN A 129 5.69 8.69 -11.26
CA GLN A 129 5.28 10.00 -11.75
C GLN A 129 3.92 9.98 -12.48
N PRO A 130 3.64 9.03 -13.40
CA PRO A 130 2.33 8.96 -14.06
C PRO A 130 1.18 8.66 -13.09
N MET A 131 1.44 7.96 -11.99
CA MET A 131 0.39 7.68 -11.00
C MET A 131 0.12 8.87 -10.09
N ARG A 132 1.13 9.73 -9.83
CA ARG A 132 0.90 11.04 -9.20
C ARG A 132 0.00 11.92 -10.07
N GLU A 133 0.22 11.92 -11.38
CA GLU A 133 -0.64 12.63 -12.34
C GLU A 133 -2.08 12.09 -12.34
N VAL A 134 -2.26 10.76 -12.21
CA VAL A 134 -3.60 10.16 -12.05
C VAL A 134 -4.25 10.59 -10.74
N LEU A 135 -3.53 10.58 -9.63
CA LEU A 135 -4.04 11.05 -8.34
C LEU A 135 -4.48 12.51 -8.41
N ASP A 136 -3.66 13.39 -9.00
CA ASP A 136 -3.95 14.81 -9.19
C ASP A 136 -5.19 15.01 -10.08
N LEU A 137 -5.28 14.29 -11.20
CA LEU A 137 -6.44 14.31 -12.10
C LEU A 137 -7.73 13.95 -11.35
N PHE A 138 -7.69 12.86 -10.58
CA PHE A 138 -8.85 12.38 -9.83
C PHE A 138 -9.26 13.41 -8.77
N GLN A 139 -8.30 13.94 -8.01
CA GLN A 139 -8.58 14.96 -6.99
C GLN A 139 -9.17 16.24 -7.61
N GLN A 140 -8.60 16.74 -8.71
CA GLN A 140 -9.08 17.95 -9.41
C GLN A 140 -10.48 17.78 -9.99
N THR A 141 -10.91 16.54 -10.23
CA THR A 141 -12.25 16.20 -10.76
C THR A 141 -13.22 15.74 -9.68
N GLY A 142 -12.87 15.95 -8.41
CA GLY A 142 -13.76 15.76 -7.26
C GLY A 142 -13.80 14.32 -6.74
N PHE A 143 -12.84 13.46 -7.10
CA PHE A 143 -12.69 12.17 -6.45
C PHE A 143 -12.03 12.30 -5.08
N LYS A 144 -12.38 11.36 -4.19
CA LYS A 144 -11.64 11.09 -2.96
C LYS A 144 -10.75 9.87 -3.21
N ASN A 145 -9.43 10.08 -3.11
CA ASN A 145 -8.43 9.05 -3.34
C ASN A 145 -8.06 8.36 -2.02
N TYR A 146 -8.25 7.05 -1.95
CA TYR A 146 -7.89 6.25 -0.78
C TYR A 146 -6.74 5.31 -1.12
N LEU A 147 -5.77 5.22 -0.21
CA LEU A 147 -4.75 4.18 -0.21
C LEU A 147 -5.29 2.92 0.46
N VAL A 148 -5.17 1.77 -0.20
CA VAL A 148 -5.64 0.48 0.32
C VAL A 148 -4.54 -0.57 0.12
N SER A 149 -3.69 -0.74 1.14
CA SER A 149 -2.45 -1.51 1.03
C SER A 149 -2.34 -2.62 2.06
N GLY A 150 -1.66 -3.71 1.69
CA GLY A 150 -1.25 -4.76 2.62
C GLY A 150 -0.19 -4.32 3.64
N GLY A 151 0.56 -3.26 3.32
CA GLY A 151 1.50 -2.65 4.26
C GLY A 151 0.81 -1.99 5.44
N SER A 152 1.57 -1.72 6.51
CA SER A 152 1.00 -1.09 7.70
C SER A 152 0.55 0.34 7.43
N CYS A 153 -0.64 0.69 7.92
CA CYS A 153 -1.05 2.09 7.94
C CYS A 153 -0.12 2.96 8.81
N TYR A 154 0.61 2.37 9.77
CA TYR A 154 1.61 3.09 10.58
C TYR A 154 2.85 3.46 9.77
N PHE A 155 3.21 2.63 8.78
CA PHE A 155 4.33 2.91 7.88
C PHE A 155 3.97 3.91 6.78
N ILE A 156 2.74 3.87 6.27
CA ILE A 156 2.34 4.68 5.10
C ILE A 156 1.93 6.12 5.48
N ARG A 157 1.15 6.28 6.56
CA ARG A 157 0.57 7.59 6.97
C ARG A 157 1.59 8.74 7.18
N PRO A 158 2.80 8.52 7.71
CA PRO A 158 3.75 9.62 7.96
C PRO A 158 4.17 10.41 6.72
N TRP A 159 4.08 9.82 5.53
CA TRP A 159 4.65 10.40 4.31
C TRP A 159 3.69 10.43 3.11
N SER A 160 2.55 9.71 3.18
CA SER A 160 1.58 9.62 2.08
C SER A 160 1.08 10.98 1.60
N GLN A 161 0.82 11.93 2.51
CA GLN A 161 0.28 13.23 2.09
C GLN A 161 1.30 14.04 1.30
N LYS A 162 2.57 14.02 1.71
CA LYS A 162 3.64 14.72 0.98
C LYS A 162 3.92 14.06 -0.37
N ALA A 163 3.88 12.73 -0.43
CA ALA A 163 4.18 11.99 -1.66
C ALA A 163 3.03 11.98 -2.67
N TYR A 164 1.79 11.87 -2.20
CA TYR A 164 0.62 11.53 -3.02
C TYR A 164 -0.55 12.51 -2.88
N GLY A 165 -0.49 13.49 -1.98
CA GLY A 165 -1.63 14.34 -1.64
C GLY A 165 -2.72 13.63 -0.82
N ILE A 166 -2.51 12.36 -0.44
CA ILE A 166 -3.49 11.54 0.30
C ILE A 166 -3.27 11.69 1.81
N PRO A 167 -4.22 12.29 2.56
CA PRO A 167 -4.07 12.51 3.99
C PRO A 167 -4.18 11.21 4.80
N PRO A 168 -3.67 11.16 6.05
CA PRO A 168 -3.60 9.95 6.85
C PRO A 168 -4.93 9.20 7.07
N GLU A 169 -6.05 9.93 7.16
CA GLU A 169 -7.41 9.39 7.31
C GLU A 169 -7.93 8.70 6.03
N GLN A 170 -7.29 8.91 4.88
CA GLN A 170 -7.56 8.23 3.62
C GLN A 170 -6.59 7.06 3.36
N VAL A 171 -5.79 6.68 4.37
CA VAL A 171 -4.89 5.52 4.32
C VAL A 171 -5.48 4.35 5.09
N ILE A 172 -5.81 3.29 4.35
CA ILE A 172 -6.27 1.99 4.81
C ILE A 172 -5.14 0.98 4.61
N GLY A 173 -4.73 0.32 5.68
CA GLY A 173 -3.80 -0.78 5.60
C GLY A 173 -3.74 -1.59 6.88
N SER A 174 -2.78 -2.51 6.96
CA SER A 174 -2.58 -3.39 8.10
C SER A 174 -2.42 -2.61 9.40
N ARG A 175 -3.10 -3.05 10.47
CA ARG A 175 -3.03 -2.40 11.79
C ARG A 175 -3.04 -3.41 12.92
N LEU A 176 -2.41 -3.01 14.02
CA LEU A 176 -2.50 -3.72 15.29
C LEU A 176 -3.72 -3.26 16.08
N VAL A 177 -4.20 -4.09 17.00
CA VAL A 177 -5.09 -3.60 18.07
C VAL A 177 -4.35 -2.50 18.82
N THR A 178 -5.05 -1.43 19.18
CA THR A 178 -4.48 -0.35 19.98
C THR A 178 -5.11 -0.30 21.37
N ARG A 179 -4.33 0.08 22.37
CA ARG A 179 -4.82 0.35 23.73
C ARG A 179 -4.45 1.77 24.15
N LEU A 180 -5.32 2.37 24.96
CA LEU A 180 -5.04 3.64 25.60
C LEU A 180 -4.19 3.40 26.85
N VAL A 181 -3.12 4.16 27.02
CA VAL A 181 -2.26 4.11 28.20
C VAL A 181 -2.01 5.52 28.74
N GLU A 182 -1.74 5.61 30.04
CA GLU A 182 -1.31 6.84 30.70
C GLU A 182 0.21 6.77 30.91
N LYS A 183 0.95 7.69 30.28
CA LYS A 183 2.40 7.86 30.41
C LYS A 183 2.70 9.14 31.22
N PRO A 184 3.90 9.35 31.76
CA PRO A 184 4.26 10.58 32.50
C PRO A 184 4.00 11.87 31.71
N GLU A 185 4.14 11.82 30.39
CA GLU A 185 3.89 12.92 29.44
C GLU A 185 2.42 13.09 29.03
N GLY A 186 1.51 12.17 29.42
CA GLY A 186 0.08 12.22 29.12
C GLY A 186 -0.47 10.92 28.51
N LEU A 187 -1.67 11.00 27.94
CA LEU A 187 -2.31 9.86 27.27
C LEU A 187 -1.58 9.50 25.96
N ALA A 188 -1.33 8.21 25.76
CA ALA A 188 -0.75 7.68 24.54
C ALA A 188 -1.57 6.48 24.00
N VAL A 189 -1.48 6.27 22.70
CA VAL A 189 -2.06 5.11 22.02
C VAL A 189 -0.94 4.13 21.70
N GLU A 190 -0.92 3.00 22.39
CA GLU A 190 0.04 1.93 22.19
C GLU A 190 -0.50 0.83 21.27
N MET A 191 0.39 0.29 20.44
CA MET A 191 0.10 -0.91 19.66
C MET A 191 0.20 -2.13 20.58
N ALA A 192 -0.85 -2.94 20.59
CA ALA A 192 -0.86 -4.24 21.25
C ALA A 192 -0.44 -5.33 20.24
N PRO A 193 0.32 -6.36 20.63
CA PRO A 193 0.80 -7.43 19.75
C PRO A 193 -0.32 -8.38 19.27
N VAL A 194 -1.58 -8.02 19.49
CA VAL A 194 -2.73 -8.73 18.94
C VAL A 194 -2.96 -8.21 17.52
N PRO A 195 -2.72 -9.03 16.48
CA PRO A 195 -2.95 -8.61 15.10
C PRO A 195 -4.44 -8.33 14.91
N TRP A 196 -4.79 -7.09 14.55
CA TRP A 196 -6.08 -6.83 13.92
C TRP A 196 -5.89 -7.08 12.43
N PHE A 197 -6.29 -8.27 11.99
CA PHE A 197 -5.96 -8.78 10.67
C PHE A 197 -6.55 -7.88 9.57
N PHE A 198 -5.67 -7.23 8.82
CA PHE A 198 -5.96 -6.81 7.45
C PHE A 198 -5.47 -7.94 6.55
N ASP A 199 -6.42 -8.64 5.92
CA ASP A 199 -6.14 -9.73 4.99
C ASP A 199 -5.92 -9.14 3.58
N ASN A 200 -4.77 -9.43 2.97
CA ASN A 200 -4.56 -9.09 1.56
C ASN A 200 -5.58 -9.87 0.70
N GLY A 201 -6.08 -9.26 -0.38
CA GLY A 201 -7.19 -9.83 -1.16
C GLY A 201 -8.56 -9.48 -0.58
N PRO A 202 -9.37 -10.43 -0.05
CA PRO A 202 -10.71 -10.14 0.47
C PRO A 202 -10.74 -9.08 1.57
N GLY A 203 -9.71 -9.03 2.43
CA GLY A 203 -9.65 -8.04 3.51
C GLY A 203 -9.50 -6.59 3.01
N LYS A 204 -8.96 -6.34 1.81
CA LYS A 204 -9.01 -5.00 1.18
C LYS A 204 -10.46 -4.53 1.01
N VAL A 205 -11.34 -5.41 0.51
CA VAL A 205 -12.77 -5.11 0.33
C VAL A 205 -13.46 -4.85 1.67
N LEU A 206 -13.24 -5.73 2.65
CA LEU A 206 -13.84 -5.58 3.99
C LEU A 206 -13.35 -4.32 4.72
N ALA A 207 -12.08 -3.95 4.52
CA ALA A 207 -11.52 -2.73 5.09
C ALA A 207 -12.11 -1.47 4.43
N ILE A 208 -12.29 -1.47 3.11
CA ILE A 208 -12.99 -0.38 2.42
C ILE A 208 -14.43 -0.27 2.92
N GLU A 209 -15.17 -1.37 3.00
CA GLU A 209 -16.57 -1.37 3.48
C GLU A 209 -16.66 -0.84 4.92
N SER A 210 -15.78 -1.30 5.82
CA SER A 210 -15.81 -0.88 7.22
C SER A 210 -15.34 0.56 7.47
N GLN A 211 -14.43 1.11 6.65
CA GLN A 211 -13.84 2.44 6.90
C GLN A 211 -14.42 3.55 6.01
N ILE A 212 -14.82 3.22 4.79
CA ILE A 212 -15.39 4.18 3.83
C ILE A 212 -16.91 4.04 3.76
N ALA A 213 -17.44 2.82 3.96
CA ALA A 213 -18.85 2.48 3.78
C ALA A 213 -19.41 2.88 2.41
N LYS A 214 -18.53 2.90 1.39
CA LYS A 214 -18.85 3.20 0.01
C LYS A 214 -18.00 2.32 -0.90
N ARG A 215 -18.66 1.74 -1.89
CA ARG A 215 -17.98 0.99 -2.95
C ARG A 215 -17.21 1.96 -3.84
N PRO A 216 -15.92 1.70 -4.14
CA PRO A 216 -15.17 2.49 -5.11
C PRO A 216 -15.76 2.36 -6.51
N VAL A 217 -15.64 3.44 -7.28
CA VAL A 217 -15.97 3.45 -8.72
C VAL A 217 -14.71 3.41 -9.57
N ALA A 218 -13.53 3.59 -8.96
CA ALA A 218 -12.26 3.31 -9.59
C ALA A 218 -11.32 2.58 -8.64
N ALA A 219 -10.56 1.61 -9.16
CA ALA A 219 -9.57 0.87 -8.40
C ALA A 219 -8.31 0.59 -9.22
N PHE A 220 -7.16 0.72 -8.58
CA PHE A 220 -5.83 0.53 -9.17
C PHE A 220 -5.01 -0.44 -8.31
N GLY A 221 -4.39 -1.42 -8.96
CA GLY A 221 -3.54 -2.43 -8.31
C GLY A 221 -2.51 -3.03 -9.28
N ASN A 222 -1.66 -3.92 -8.79
CA ASN A 222 -0.62 -4.57 -9.60
C ASN A 222 -0.45 -6.07 -9.34
N SER A 223 -1.14 -6.64 -8.34
CA SER A 223 -0.87 -8.00 -7.85
C SER A 223 -2.12 -8.83 -7.60
N SER A 224 -1.94 -10.09 -7.20
CA SER A 224 -3.03 -10.99 -6.82
C SER A 224 -3.82 -10.49 -5.61
N GLY A 225 -3.17 -9.76 -4.70
CA GLY A 225 -3.80 -9.13 -3.53
C GLY A 225 -4.82 -8.04 -3.87
N ASP A 226 -4.84 -7.56 -5.12
CA ASP A 226 -5.76 -6.53 -5.59
C ASP A 226 -6.97 -7.08 -6.33
N ILE A 227 -7.00 -8.39 -6.63
CA ILE A 227 -8.03 -8.98 -7.49
C ILE A 227 -9.42 -8.68 -6.92
N GLN A 228 -9.64 -8.91 -5.63
CA GLN A 228 -10.94 -8.73 -4.98
C GLN A 228 -11.33 -7.25 -4.94
N MET A 229 -10.39 -6.34 -4.65
CA MET A 229 -10.63 -4.90 -4.67
C MET A 229 -11.05 -4.42 -6.06
N LEU A 230 -10.31 -4.82 -7.10
CA LEU A 230 -10.61 -4.49 -8.50
C LEU A 230 -11.96 -5.09 -8.93
N ARG A 231 -12.23 -6.36 -8.61
CA ARG A 231 -13.52 -7.00 -8.93
C ARG A 231 -14.69 -6.32 -8.24
N TRP A 232 -14.53 -5.92 -6.98
CA TRP A 232 -15.60 -5.29 -6.23
C TRP A 232 -15.91 -3.89 -6.75
N ALA A 233 -14.90 -3.08 -7.06
CA ALA A 233 -15.10 -1.80 -7.76
C ALA A 233 -15.78 -1.99 -9.12
N GLY A 234 -15.41 -3.05 -9.84
CA GLY A 234 -16.02 -3.47 -11.11
C GLY A 234 -17.51 -3.85 -11.04
N THR A 235 -18.08 -3.99 -9.85
CA THR A 235 -19.53 -4.23 -9.66
C THR A 235 -20.35 -2.94 -9.59
N SER A 236 -19.71 -1.77 -9.63
CA SER A 236 -20.39 -0.48 -9.78
C SER A 236 -20.92 -0.34 -11.22
N PRO A 237 -22.09 0.29 -11.44
CA PRO A 237 -22.69 0.42 -12.78
C PRO A 237 -21.75 1.05 -13.81
N VAL A 238 -20.96 2.02 -13.38
CA VAL A 238 -19.85 2.61 -14.13
C VAL A 238 -18.61 2.48 -13.26
N SER A 239 -17.54 1.90 -13.82
CA SER A 239 -16.30 1.69 -13.08
C SER A 239 -15.05 1.74 -13.95
N LEU A 240 -13.91 1.99 -13.31
CA LEU A 240 -12.59 1.90 -13.91
C LEU A 240 -11.69 1.01 -13.04
N CYS A 241 -11.32 -0.16 -13.57
CA CYS A 241 -10.39 -1.07 -12.91
C CYS A 241 -9.08 -1.10 -13.70
N VAL A 242 -7.96 -0.82 -13.05
CA VAL A 242 -6.66 -0.69 -13.70
C VAL A 242 -5.63 -1.61 -13.07
N LEU A 243 -4.95 -2.40 -13.90
CA LEU A 243 -3.81 -3.22 -13.53
C LEU A 243 -2.51 -2.61 -14.05
N ILE A 244 -1.56 -2.35 -13.15
CA ILE A 244 -0.21 -1.87 -13.49
C ILE A 244 0.70 -3.06 -13.82
N GLU A 245 1.21 -3.13 -15.05
CA GLU A 245 2.13 -4.19 -15.50
C GLU A 245 3.58 -3.70 -15.60
N HIS A 246 4.39 -4.24 -14.70
CA HIS A 246 5.83 -4.03 -14.57
C HIS A 246 6.61 -4.69 -15.70
N THR A 247 6.66 -3.99 -16.83
CA THR A 247 7.18 -4.50 -18.11
C THR A 247 8.56 -3.94 -18.46
N ASP A 248 9.09 -3.00 -17.69
CA ASP A 248 10.28 -2.22 -18.03
C ASP A 248 11.49 -2.57 -17.17
N SER A 249 12.29 -3.54 -17.61
CA SER A 249 13.50 -3.93 -16.89
C SER A 249 14.62 -2.88 -16.88
N ILE A 250 14.53 -1.85 -17.74
CA ILE A 250 15.60 -0.86 -17.91
C ILE A 250 15.38 0.30 -16.94
N ARG A 251 14.20 0.92 -16.99
CA ARG A 251 13.84 2.09 -16.19
C ARG A 251 13.28 1.71 -14.82
N GLU A 252 12.70 0.51 -14.70
CA GLU A 252 12.15 -0.09 -13.48
C GLU A 252 12.66 -1.55 -13.39
N TYR A 253 11.83 -2.48 -12.95
CA TYR A 253 11.99 -3.92 -12.95
C TYR A 253 11.00 -4.54 -13.95
N ARG A 254 11.22 -5.81 -14.27
CA ARG A 254 10.26 -6.57 -15.06
C ARG A 254 9.85 -7.80 -14.28
N TYR A 255 8.58 -7.90 -13.96
CA TYR A 255 8.01 -9.03 -13.26
C TYR A 255 6.51 -9.13 -13.55
N SER A 256 5.96 -10.32 -13.36
CA SER A 256 4.56 -10.61 -13.66
C SER A 256 3.69 -10.40 -12.42
N ALA A 257 2.45 -9.92 -12.63
CA ALA A 257 1.39 -9.89 -11.62
C ALA A 257 0.87 -11.30 -11.24
N GLY A 258 1.36 -12.35 -11.92
CA GLY A 258 0.93 -13.73 -11.75
C GLY A 258 -0.18 -14.14 -12.73
N PRO A 259 -0.31 -15.45 -13.03
CA PRO A 259 -1.27 -15.95 -14.02
C PRO A 259 -2.73 -15.64 -13.64
N ASP A 260 -3.07 -15.71 -12.36
CA ASP A 260 -4.44 -15.48 -11.86
C ASP A 260 -4.86 -14.03 -12.03
N THR A 261 -4.00 -13.07 -11.69
CA THR A 261 -4.26 -11.64 -11.85
C THR A 261 -4.41 -11.27 -13.33
N LEU A 262 -3.55 -11.82 -14.19
CA LEU A 262 -3.64 -11.60 -15.64
C LEU A 262 -4.89 -12.25 -16.23
N SER A 263 -5.31 -13.41 -15.70
CA SER A 263 -6.57 -14.06 -16.07
C SER A 263 -7.77 -13.22 -15.64
N ALA A 264 -7.79 -12.74 -14.40
CA ALA A 264 -8.83 -11.87 -13.88
C ALA A 264 -8.94 -10.57 -14.68
N ALA A 265 -7.81 -9.95 -15.05
CA ALA A 265 -7.79 -8.75 -15.88
C ALA A 265 -8.43 -8.98 -17.25
N ARG A 266 -8.19 -10.13 -17.88
CA ARG A 266 -8.84 -10.49 -19.16
C ARG A 266 -10.32 -10.75 -18.97
N THR A 267 -10.68 -11.57 -17.98
CA THR A 267 -12.07 -11.99 -17.72
C THR A 267 -12.97 -10.81 -17.33
N HIS A 268 -12.43 -9.84 -16.59
CA HIS A 268 -13.18 -8.68 -16.11
C HIS A 268 -12.90 -7.40 -16.91
N GLY A 269 -12.17 -7.49 -18.02
CA GLY A 269 -11.94 -6.36 -18.93
C GLY A 269 -11.18 -5.18 -18.29
N TRP A 270 -10.27 -5.44 -17.36
CA TRP A 270 -9.50 -4.37 -16.71
C TRP A 270 -8.60 -3.65 -17.70
N THR A 271 -8.48 -2.34 -17.51
CA THR A 271 -7.49 -1.53 -18.23
C THR A 271 -6.10 -1.96 -17.77
N ARG A 272 -5.23 -2.31 -18.70
CA ARG A 272 -3.87 -2.74 -18.39
C ARG A 272 -2.88 -1.67 -18.81
N VAL A 273 -2.05 -1.22 -17.87
CA VAL A 273 -0.95 -0.29 -18.10
C VAL A 273 0.31 -1.09 -18.36
N CYS A 274 0.92 -0.92 -19.52
CA CYS A 274 2.24 -1.46 -19.82
C CYS A 274 3.28 -0.37 -19.52
N MET A 275 3.94 -0.43 -18.35
CA MET A 275 4.92 0.58 -17.94
C MET A 275 5.94 0.94 -19.02
N GLN A 276 6.47 -0.06 -19.75
CA GLN A 276 7.46 0.18 -20.78
C GLN A 276 6.95 1.08 -21.93
N ARG A 277 5.68 0.91 -22.32
CA ARG A 277 5.10 1.56 -23.50
C ARG A 277 4.27 2.79 -23.15
N ASP A 278 3.52 2.73 -22.06
CA ASP A 278 2.52 3.72 -21.70
C ASP A 278 3.11 4.86 -20.87
N TRP A 279 4.21 4.61 -20.14
CA TRP A 279 4.85 5.61 -19.29
C TRP A 279 6.08 6.22 -19.95
N ARG A 280 6.06 7.54 -20.13
CA ARG A 280 7.20 8.32 -20.65
C ARG A 280 8.32 8.43 -19.63
N GLN A 281 7.97 8.56 -18.36
CA GLN A 281 8.85 8.62 -17.20
C GLN A 281 8.32 7.65 -16.14
N ILE A 282 9.22 7.03 -15.37
CA ILE A 282 8.85 6.12 -14.29
C ILE A 282 8.75 6.88 -12.97
N PHE A 283 9.88 7.37 -12.45
CA PHE A 283 9.95 7.97 -11.12
C PHE A 283 9.87 9.50 -11.17
N SER A 284 9.35 10.11 -10.09
CA SER A 284 9.39 11.56 -9.84
C SER A 284 10.80 12.11 -9.65
#